data_AF-A0A1V4RXH1-F1
#
_entry.id   AF-A0A1V4RXH1-F1
#
_cell.length_a   1.000
_cell.length_b   1.000
_cell.length_c   1.000
_cell.angle_alpha   90.00
_cell.angle_beta   90.00
_cell.angle_gamma   90.00
#
_symmetry.space_group_name_H-M   'P 1'
#
loop_
_entity.id
_entity.type
_entity.pdbx_description
1 polymer ?
#
loop_
_entity_poly.entity_id
_entity_poly.type
_entity_poly.pdbx_seq_one_letter_code
_entity_poly.pdbx_strand_id
1 'polypeptide(L)'
;MLETVLADPGVDGVLCISVALDTREFGFLDISESLNKAASKEKQKPVVAWLYGQGKEEIARKMEKEGRILTYGTIEPAAWSLSILRERQQFLEKASVS
;
A
#
# COMPACT_ATOMS: atom_id res chain seq x y z
N MET A 1 -0.94 8.10 -10.92
CA MET A 1 -0.04 8.57 -9.84
C MET A 1 0.69 7.41 -9.17
N LEU A 2 0.00 6.48 -8.47
CA LEU A 2 0.65 5.34 -7.81
C LEU A 2 1.52 4.49 -8.77
N GLU A 3 1.00 4.18 -9.96
CA GLU A 3 1.78 3.43 -10.97
C GLU A 3 3.11 4.09 -11.33
N THR A 4 3.15 5.42 -11.40
CA THR A 4 4.35 6.19 -11.72
C THR A 4 5.38 6.07 -10.58
N VAL A 5 4.92 6.17 -9.33
CA VAL A 5 5.77 6.01 -8.15
C VAL A 5 6.34 4.60 -8.07
N LEU A 6 5.52 3.58 -8.36
CA LEU A 6 5.96 2.19 -8.36
C LEU A 6 6.95 1.88 -9.49
N ALA A 7 6.88 2.58 -10.61
CA ALA A 7 7.81 2.44 -11.72
C ALA A 7 9.19 3.05 -11.44
N ASP A 8 9.33 3.98 -10.49
CA ASP A 8 10.59 4.65 -10.18
C ASP A 8 11.58 3.67 -9.51
N PRO A 9 12.73 3.35 -10.11
CA PRO A 9 13.69 2.39 -9.55
C PRO A 9 14.27 2.79 -8.19
N GLY A 10 14.21 4.07 -7.79
CA GLY A 10 14.64 4.55 -6.47
C GLY A 10 13.61 4.31 -5.36
N VAL A 11 12.38 3.91 -5.70
CA VAL A 11 11.33 3.57 -4.73
C VAL A 11 11.40 2.09 -4.41
N ASP A 12 11.44 1.75 -3.12
CA ASP A 12 11.47 0.36 -2.65
C ASP A 12 10.12 -0.12 -2.09
N GLY A 13 9.19 0.81 -1.83
CA GLY A 13 7.87 0.54 -1.27
C GLY A 13 7.06 1.83 -1.18
N VAL A 14 5.74 1.72 -1.03
CA VAL A 14 4.85 2.87 -0.96
C VAL A 14 3.93 2.77 0.24
N LEU A 15 3.88 3.84 1.03
CA LEU A 15 2.87 4.07 2.06
C LEU A 15 1.82 5.05 1.53
N CYS A 16 0.59 4.56 1.33
CA CYS A 16 -0.56 5.39 0.97
C CYS A 16 -1.21 5.94 2.25
N ILE A 17 -1.34 7.27 2.34
CA ILE A 17 -2.05 7.93 3.44
C ILE A 17 -3.30 8.55 2.84
N SER A 18 -4.48 8.17 3.34
CA SER A 18 -5.74 8.69 2.81
C SER A 18 -6.79 8.89 3.89
N VAL A 19 -7.63 9.90 3.68
CA VAL A 19 -8.84 10.10 4.48
C VAL A 19 -9.92 9.14 3.98
N ALA A 20 -10.56 8.44 4.91
CA ALA A 20 -11.69 7.56 4.64
C ALA A 20 -12.97 8.19 5.22
N LEU A 21 -13.78 8.73 4.33
CA LEU A 21 -15.10 9.30 4.63
C LEU A 21 -16.21 8.29 4.35
N ASP A 22 -17.43 8.59 4.80
CA ASP A 22 -18.60 7.78 4.47
C ASP A 22 -18.77 7.69 2.94
N THR A 23 -18.78 6.47 2.43
CA THR A 23 -18.83 6.16 1.00
C THR A 23 -20.20 6.47 0.38
N ARG A 24 -21.25 6.63 1.19
CA ARG A 24 -22.60 7.01 0.73
C ARG A 24 -22.67 8.47 0.31
N GLU A 25 -21.94 9.34 0.98
CA GLU A 25 -21.94 10.79 0.72
C GLU A 25 -20.72 11.20 -0.13
N PHE A 26 -19.57 10.55 0.07
CA PHE A 26 -18.30 10.92 -0.55
C PHE A 26 -17.65 9.79 -1.36
N GLY A 27 -18.45 8.92 -1.99
CA GLY A 27 -17.97 7.76 -2.75
C GLY A 27 -16.94 8.10 -3.86
N PHE A 28 -16.94 9.33 -4.38
CA PHE A 28 -15.94 9.80 -5.35
C PHE A 28 -14.52 9.91 -4.78
N LEU A 29 -14.35 9.91 -3.45
CA LEU A 29 -13.06 9.87 -2.78
C LEU A 29 -12.56 8.45 -2.53
N ASP A 30 -13.36 7.42 -2.83
CA ASP A 30 -12.96 6.02 -2.71
C ASP A 30 -11.98 5.66 -3.83
N ILE A 31 -10.69 5.63 -3.48
CA ILE A 31 -9.61 5.27 -4.41
C ILE A 31 -9.23 3.78 -4.35
N SER A 32 -9.95 2.94 -3.58
CA SER A 32 -9.53 1.56 -3.31
C SER A 32 -9.41 0.70 -4.58
N GLU A 33 -10.33 0.82 -5.53
CA GLU A 33 -10.27 0.10 -6.81
C GLU A 33 -9.06 0.53 -7.65
N SER A 34 -8.82 1.84 -7.73
CA SER A 34 -7.68 2.39 -8.47
C SER A 34 -6.35 1.96 -7.87
N LEU A 35 -6.24 1.90 -6.53
CA LEU A 35 -5.04 1.42 -5.85
C LEU A 35 -4.80 -0.07 -6.08
N ASN A 36 -5.84 -0.91 -5.96
CA ASN A 36 -5.74 -2.35 -6.23
C ASN A 36 -5.28 -2.61 -7.67
N LYS A 37 -5.88 -1.92 -8.65
CA LYS A 37 -5.46 -2.02 -10.05
C LYS A 37 -4.00 -1.64 -10.23
N ALA A 38 -3.56 -0.53 -9.64
CA ALA A 38 -2.16 -0.14 -9.69
C ALA A 38 -1.24 -1.18 -9.03
N ALA A 39 -1.66 -1.76 -7.90
CA ALA A 39 -0.92 -2.79 -7.14
C ALA A 39 -0.85 -4.17 -7.84
N SER A 40 -1.69 -4.42 -8.86
CA SER A 40 -1.90 -5.75 -9.46
C SER A 40 -0.88 -6.21 -10.51
N LYS A 41 -0.06 -5.30 -11.08
CA LYS A 41 0.96 -5.61 -12.09
C LYS A 41 2.10 -6.48 -11.52
N GLU A 42 2.71 -7.33 -12.34
CA GLU A 42 3.78 -8.25 -11.92
C GLU A 42 5.06 -7.54 -11.43
N LYS A 43 5.76 -8.17 -10.48
CA LYS A 43 7.01 -7.71 -9.83
C LYS A 43 6.92 -6.37 -9.10
N GLN A 44 5.89 -6.20 -8.28
CA GLN A 44 5.66 -4.95 -7.58
C GLN A 44 6.27 -4.85 -6.19
N LYS A 45 6.69 -3.62 -5.89
CA LYS A 45 7.13 -3.17 -4.57
C LYS A 45 5.96 -3.22 -3.59
N PRO A 46 6.23 -3.47 -2.30
CA PRO A 46 5.18 -3.50 -1.30
C PRO A 46 4.43 -2.17 -1.22
N VAL A 47 3.09 -2.28 -1.16
CA VAL A 47 2.18 -1.15 -0.94
C VAL A 47 1.44 -1.39 0.37
N VAL A 48 1.52 -0.41 1.27
CA VAL A 48 0.76 -0.41 2.52
C VAL A 48 -0.06 0.87 2.62
N ALA A 49 -1.11 0.86 3.42
CA ALA A 49 -1.96 2.02 3.62
C ALA A 49 -2.19 2.33 5.09
N TRP A 50 -2.33 3.61 5.40
CA TRP A 50 -2.90 4.09 6.65
C TRP A 50 -4.09 4.99 6.35
N LEU A 51 -5.24 4.63 6.92
CA LEU A 51 -6.51 5.30 6.69
C LEU A 51 -6.99 5.96 7.98
N TYR A 52 -7.43 7.21 7.89
CA TYR A 52 -8.03 7.94 9.00
C TYR A 52 -9.41 8.49 8.61
N GLY A 53 -10.36 8.49 9.55
CA GLY A 53 -11.74 8.93 9.31
C GLY A 53 -12.78 7.85 9.63
N GLN A 54 -14.06 8.20 9.48
CA GLN A 54 -15.19 7.36 9.89
C GLN A 54 -15.44 6.16 8.96
N GLY A 55 -15.01 6.23 7.70
CA GLY A 55 -15.20 5.16 6.72
C GLY A 55 -14.03 4.17 6.62
N LYS A 56 -13.05 4.25 7.52
CA LYS A 56 -11.75 3.56 7.37
C LYS A 56 -11.88 2.04 7.30
N GLU A 57 -12.79 1.42 8.04
CA GLU A 57 -12.96 -0.04 8.05
C GLU A 57 -13.52 -0.55 6.72
N GLU A 58 -14.45 0.19 6.10
CA GLU A 58 -15.00 -0.18 4.79
C GLU A 58 -13.95 -0.05 3.70
N ILE A 59 -13.26 1.10 3.65
CA ILE A 59 -12.23 1.37 2.66
C ILE A 59 -11.04 0.41 2.82
N ALA A 60 -10.64 0.11 4.06
CA ALA A 60 -9.60 -0.88 4.36
C ALA A 60 -9.94 -2.25 3.75
N ARG A 61 -11.16 -2.75 3.99
CA ARG A 61 -11.61 -4.02 3.40
C ARG A 61 -11.59 -4.02 1.88
N LYS A 62 -11.93 -2.90 1.23
CA LYS A 62 -11.84 -2.78 -0.23
C LYS A 62 -10.40 -2.79 -0.72
N MET A 63 -9.49 -2.08 -0.03
CA MET A 63 -8.06 -2.06 -0.36
C MET A 63 -7.40 -3.43 -0.16
N GLU A 64 -7.76 -4.15 0.90
CA GLU A 64 -7.18 -5.46 1.24
C GLU A 64 -7.76 -6.62 0.42
N LYS A 65 -8.87 -6.39 -0.31
CA LYS A 65 -9.65 -7.43 -1.01
C LYS A 65 -8.81 -8.34 -1.89
N GLU A 66 -7.78 -7.81 -2.55
CA GLU A 66 -6.94 -8.58 -3.47
C GLU A 66 -5.69 -9.17 -2.81
N GLY A 67 -5.48 -8.92 -1.51
CA GLY A 67 -4.31 -9.39 -0.76
C GLY A 67 -2.99 -8.72 -1.18
N ARG A 68 -3.05 -7.61 -1.91
CA ARG A 68 -1.88 -6.90 -2.47
C ARG A 68 -1.49 -5.65 -1.66
N ILE A 69 -2.45 -5.09 -0.94
CA ILE A 69 -2.28 -3.92 -0.09
C ILE A 69 -2.68 -4.33 1.31
N LEU A 70 -1.88 -3.93 2.31
CA LEU A 70 -2.19 -4.13 3.72
C LEU A 70 -2.46 -2.78 4.38
N THR A 71 -3.53 -2.67 5.17
CA THR A 71 -3.84 -1.45 5.91
C THR A 71 -3.43 -1.54 7.37
N TYR A 72 -3.05 -0.39 7.94
CA TYR A 72 -2.62 -0.26 9.33
C TYR A 72 -3.46 0.80 10.04
N GLY A 73 -3.59 0.66 11.36
CA GLY A 73 -4.33 1.60 12.21
C GLY A 73 -3.59 2.92 12.48
N THR A 74 -2.25 2.91 12.43
CA THR A 74 -1.40 4.09 12.59
C THR A 74 -0.23 4.08 11.60
N ILE A 75 0.46 5.21 11.47
CA ILE A 75 1.53 5.40 10.49
C ILE A 75 2.80 4.62 10.83
N GLU A 76 3.11 4.45 12.12
CA GLU A 76 4.33 3.83 12.63
C GLU A 76 4.47 2.35 12.21
N PRO A 77 3.49 1.45 12.47
CA PRO A 77 3.58 0.06 12.03
C PRO A 77 3.57 -0.06 10.51
N ALA A 78 2.90 0.87 9.80
CA ALA A 78 2.90 0.89 8.34
C ALA A 78 4.32 1.17 7.80
N ALA A 79 4.97 2.23 8.29
CA ALA A 79 6.34 2.58 7.89
C ALA A 79 7.35 1.50 8.30
N TRP A 80 7.24 0.97 9.52
CA TRP A 80 8.12 -0.09 9.99
C TRP A 80 8.03 -1.35 9.13
N SER A 81 6.81 -1.76 8.73
CA SER A 81 6.64 -2.93 7.87
C SER A 81 7.43 -2.82 6.56
N LEU A 82 7.47 -1.64 5.94
CA LEU A 82 8.24 -1.39 4.72
C LEU A 82 9.75 -1.49 4.97
N SER A 83 10.24 -1.00 6.12
CA SER A 83 11.66 -1.14 6.49
C SER A 83 12.08 -2.62 6.59
N ILE A 84 11.27 -3.44 7.25
CA ILE A 84 11.54 -4.89 7.38
C ILE A 84 11.54 -5.56 6.00
N LEU A 85 10.57 -5.22 5.14
CA LEU A 85 10.49 -5.79 3.80
C LEU A 85 11.71 -5.43 2.95
N ARG A 86 12.22 -4.20 3.09
CA ARG A 86 13.47 -3.78 2.43
C ARG A 86 14.68 -4.55 2.95
N GLU A 87 14.83 -4.67 4.27
CA GLU A 87 15.92 -5.46 4.87
C GLU A 87 15.90 -6.91 4.39
N ARG A 88 14.71 -7.53 4.34
CA ARG A 88 14.53 -8.88 3.80
C ARG A 88 14.93 -8.96 2.33
N GLN A 89 14.52 -7.99 1.52
CA GLN A 89 14.89 -7.96 0.09
C GLN A 89 16.41 -7.89 -0.07
N GLN A 90 17.08 -7.00 0.67
CA GLN A 90 18.55 -6.88 0.64
C GLN A 90 19.25 -8.18 1.06
N PHE A 91 18.70 -8.90 2.03
CA PHE A 91 19.21 -10.21 2.42
C PHE A 91 19.11 -11.23 1.29
N LEU A 92 17.95 -11.30 0.62
CA LEU A 92 17.73 -12.21 -0.51
C LEU A 92 18.63 -11.88 -1.71
N GLU A 93 18.81 -10.60 -2.01
CA GLU A 93 19.71 -10.14 -3.08
C GLU A 93 21.15 -10.58 -2.81
N LYS A 94 21.65 -10.41 -1.59
CA LYS A 94 22.98 -10.89 -1.19
C LYS A 94 23.13 -12.41 -1.30
N ALA A 95 22.12 -13.16 -0.86
CA ALA A 95 22.14 -14.62 -0.89
C ALA A 95 22.02 -15.20 -2.31
N SER A 96 21.46 -14.45 -3.27
CA SER A 96 21.34 -14.86 -4.67
C SER A 96 22.62 -14.64 -5.49
N VAL A 97 23.60 -13.92 -4.95
CA VAL A 97 24.88 -13.59 -5.59
C VAL A 97 26.04 -14.45 -5.05
N SER A 98 25.77 -15.25 -4.00
CA SER A 98 26.69 -16.24 -3.38
C SER A 98 26.39 -17.66 -3.83
#